data_AF-A0A957C4S1-F1
#
_entry.id   AF-A0A957C4S1-F1
#
_cell.length_a   1.000
_cell.length_b   1.000
_cell.length_c   1.000
_cell.angle_alpha   90.00
_cell.angle_beta   90.00
_cell.angle_gamma   90.00
#
_symmetry.space_group_name_H-M   'P 1'
#
loop_
_entity.id
_entity.type
_entity.pdbx_description
1 polymer ?
#
loop_
_entity_poly.entity_id
_entity_poly.type
_entity_poly.pdbx_seq_one_letter_code
_entity_poly.pdbx_strand_id
1 'polypeptide(L)'
;FLMGGDNLRDFPTWTHADRLIEHATIAVMRRSDEDISAEMHDDIMPGLSQHVEIVDVPLLSIWLSSTHIVERLQQGKLVRYLVPDAVLDYIMTQRLYTGDAS
;
A
#
# COMPACT_ATOMS: atom_id res chain seq x y z
N PHE A 1 12.58 4.47 -4.93
CA PHE A 1 11.44 3.54 -5.01
C PHE A 1 10.42 3.94 -3.93
N LEU A 2 9.12 3.86 -4.18
CA LEU A 2 8.09 4.25 -3.21
C LEU A 2 7.21 3.03 -2.89
N MET A 3 6.98 2.76 -1.60
CA MET A 3 6.18 1.62 -1.15
C MET A 3 5.45 1.90 0.17
N GLY A 4 4.52 1.02 0.55
CA GLY A 4 3.87 1.07 1.87
C GLY A 4 4.66 0.32 2.95
N GLY A 5 4.29 0.54 4.21
CA GLY A 5 4.86 -0.18 5.35
C GLY A 5 4.63 -1.70 5.30
N ASP A 6 3.50 -2.13 4.76
CA ASP A 6 3.19 -3.54 4.46
C ASP A 6 4.25 -4.19 3.57
N ASN A 7 4.65 -3.51 2.51
CA ASN A 7 5.66 -4.02 1.60
C ASN A 7 7.06 -4.01 2.24
N LEU A 8 7.37 -3.05 3.14
CA LEU A 8 8.66 -3.04 3.83
C LEU A 8 8.79 -4.28 4.74
N ARG A 9 7.69 -4.66 5.42
CA ARG A 9 7.64 -5.85 6.28
C ARG A 9 7.97 -7.15 5.55
N ASP A 10 7.54 -7.24 4.29
CA ASP A 10 7.79 -8.42 3.45
C ASP A 10 9.05 -8.27 2.59
N PHE A 11 9.74 -7.13 2.65
CA PHE A 11 10.86 -6.79 1.76
C PHE A 11 12.00 -7.82 1.77
N PRO A 12 12.40 -8.42 2.92
CA PRO A 12 13.44 -9.47 2.92
C PRO A 12 13.06 -10.72 2.12
N THR A 13 11.78 -10.92 1.81
CA THR A 13 11.30 -12.06 1.02
C THR A 13 11.28 -11.78 -0.49
N TRP A 14 11.53 -10.53 -0.91
CA TRP A 14 11.48 -10.14 -2.30
C TRP A 14 12.66 -10.70 -3.09
N THR A 15 12.39 -11.12 -4.31
CA THR A 15 13.42 -11.54 -5.26
C THR A 15 14.32 -10.35 -5.63
N HIS A 16 15.63 -10.47 -5.37
CA HIS A 16 16.63 -9.44 -5.64
C HIS A 16 16.44 -8.11 -4.87
N ALA A 17 15.97 -8.18 -3.62
CA ALA A 17 15.83 -7.01 -2.74
C ALA A 17 17.16 -6.24 -2.53
N ASP A 18 18.28 -6.98 -2.47
CA ASP A 18 19.65 -6.47 -2.43
C ASP A 18 19.98 -5.54 -3.61
N ARG A 19 19.60 -5.92 -4.82
CA ARG A 19 19.83 -5.08 -6.01
C ARG A 19 18.99 -3.81 -6.00
N LEU A 20 17.82 -3.83 -5.38
CA LEU A 20 16.98 -2.64 -5.31
C LEU A 20 17.64 -1.54 -4.49
N ILE A 21 18.23 -1.91 -3.34
CA ILE A 21 18.88 -0.95 -2.44
C ILE A 21 20.20 -0.41 -3.00
N GLU A 22 20.89 -1.18 -3.86
CA GLU A 22 22.08 -0.70 -4.59
C GLU A 22 21.78 0.42 -5.61
N HIS A 23 20.54 0.48 -6.10
CA HIS A 23 20.15 1.38 -7.19
C HIS A 23 19.15 2.46 -6.79
N ALA A 24 18.52 2.35 -5.62
CA ALA A 24 17.51 3.30 -5.19
C ALA A 24 17.36 3.36 -3.66
N THR A 25 17.11 4.57 -3.17
CA THR A 25 16.53 4.78 -1.84
C THR A 25 15.05 4.41 -1.88
N ILE A 26 14.60 3.76 -0.81
CA ILE A 26 13.23 3.32 -0.60
C ILE A 26 12.52 4.34 0.31
N ALA A 27 11.56 5.06 -0.25
CA ALA A 27 10.62 5.87 0.53
C ALA A 27 9.44 4.97 0.97
N VAL A 28 9.24 4.84 2.27
CA VAL A 28 8.20 3.99 2.87
C VAL A 28 7.13 4.88 3.45
N MET A 29 5.94 4.84 2.85
CA MET A 29 4.75 5.49 3.37
C MET A 29 4.23 4.69 4.55
N ARG A 30 4.49 5.18 5.77
CA ARG A 30 4.07 4.54 7.02
C ARG A 30 2.73 5.12 7.45
N ARG A 31 1.75 4.26 7.71
CA ARG A 31 0.50 4.68 8.36
C ARG A 31 0.74 4.84 9.85
N SER A 32 0.06 5.81 10.46
CA SER A 32 0.24 6.15 11.87
C SER A 32 -0.14 5.04 12.87
N ASP A 33 -0.82 3.98 12.42
CA ASP A 33 -1.17 2.78 13.20
C ASP A 33 -0.22 1.60 12.95
N GLU A 34 0.80 1.75 12.12
CA GLU A 34 1.76 0.70 11.79
C GLU A 34 3.05 0.83 12.60
N ASP A 35 3.46 -0.27 13.22
CA ASP A 35 4.80 -0.40 13.82
C ASP A 35 5.80 -0.79 12.74
N ILE A 36 6.34 0.24 12.07
CA ILE A 36 7.31 0.16 10.98
C ILE A 36 8.46 1.12 11.26
N SER A 37 9.68 0.61 11.18
CA SER A 37 10.92 1.38 11.33
C SER A 37 11.90 1.04 10.20
N ALA A 38 12.82 1.96 9.91
CA ALA A 38 13.84 1.75 8.87
C ALA A 38 14.80 0.59 9.22
N GLU A 39 14.98 0.33 10.51
CA GLU A 39 15.92 -0.63 11.08
C GLU A 39 15.32 -2.03 11.26
N MET A 40 14.01 -2.21 11.03
CA MET A 40 13.26 -3.43 11.40
C MET A 40 13.79 -4.73 10.75
N HIS A 41 14.63 -4.62 9.72
CA HIS A 41 15.24 -5.74 9.02
C HIS A 41 16.76 -5.66 8.92
N ASP A 42 17.43 -4.76 9.65
CA ASP A 42 18.90 -4.65 9.59
C ASP A 42 19.62 -5.95 10.03
N ASP A 43 19.00 -6.75 10.90
CA ASP A 43 19.52 -8.05 11.31
C ASP A 43 19.51 -9.09 10.17
N ILE A 44 18.58 -8.94 9.21
CA ILE A 44 18.40 -9.86 8.08
C ILE A 44 19.11 -9.32 6.83
N MET A 45 19.06 -8.01 6.62
CA MET A 45 19.66 -7.28 5.51
C MET A 45 20.51 -6.13 6.05
N PRO A 46 21.79 -6.40 6.40
CA PRO A 46 22.66 -5.39 7.01
C PRO A 46 22.80 -4.14 6.13
N GLY A 47 22.55 -2.97 6.73
CA GLY A 47 22.66 -1.67 6.05
C GLY A 47 21.41 -1.26 5.26
N LEU A 48 20.30 -2.01 5.37
CA LEU A 48 19.03 -1.64 4.75
C LEU A 48 18.54 -0.27 5.24
N SER A 49 18.63 0.00 6.54
CA SER A 49 18.19 1.28 7.14
C SER A 49 18.81 2.52 6.50
N GLN A 50 20.02 2.41 5.94
CA GLN A 50 20.71 3.51 5.25
C GLN A 50 20.05 3.87 3.89
N HIS A 51 19.23 2.95 3.38
CA HIS A 51 18.54 3.07 2.10
C HIS A 51 17.03 3.25 2.27
N VAL A 52 16.53 3.37 3.50
CA VAL A 52 15.10 3.50 3.80
C VAL A 52 14.81 4.86 4.41
N GLU A 53 13.89 5.60 3.82
CA GLU A 53 13.34 6.84 4.35
C GLU A 53 11.87 6.63 4.72
N ILE A 54 11.52 6.84 6.00
CA ILE A 54 10.14 6.78 6.46
C ILE A 54 9.43 8.10 6.18
N VAL A 55 8.29 8.03 5.49
CA VAL A 55 7.40 9.15 5.21
C VAL A 55 6.08 8.89 5.93
N ASP A 56 5.83 9.64 6.99
CA ASP A 56 4.58 9.55 7.73
C ASP A 56 3.42 10.13 6.91
N VAL A 57 2.42 9.30 6.64
CA VAL A 57 1.21 9.71 5.92
C VAL A 57 0.04 9.99 6.88
N PRO A 58 -0.86 10.95 6.56
CA PRO A 58 -1.98 11.31 7.42
C PRO A 58 -2.98 10.16 7.61
N LEU A 59 -3.62 10.11 8.79
CA LEU A 59 -4.65 9.12 9.17
C LEU A 59 -5.76 8.84 8.14
N LEU A 60 -6.06 9.79 7.25
CA LEU A 60 -7.04 9.63 6.18
C LEU A 60 -6.71 8.46 5.23
N SER A 61 -5.45 7.99 5.19
CA SER A 61 -5.01 6.88 4.34
C SER A 61 -5.63 5.52 4.71
N ILE A 62 -6.09 5.32 5.95
CA ILE A 62 -6.68 4.05 6.40
C ILE A 62 -7.98 3.74 5.63
N TRP A 63 -8.78 4.77 5.34
CA TRP A 63 -10.05 4.65 4.61
C TRP A 63 -9.88 4.55 3.09
N LEU A 64 -8.66 4.77 2.59
CA LEU A 64 -8.30 4.74 1.18
C LEU A 64 -7.51 3.47 0.83
N SER A 65 -7.97 2.32 1.30
CA SER A 65 -7.42 1.01 0.91
C SER A 65 -8.29 0.34 -0.16
N SER A 66 -7.66 -0.39 -1.07
CA SER A 66 -8.36 -1.14 -2.12
C SER A 66 -9.34 -2.16 -1.51
N THR A 67 -8.93 -2.85 -0.44
CA THR A 67 -9.80 -3.79 0.29
C THR A 67 -11.08 -3.12 0.79
N HIS A 68 -10.95 -1.96 1.44
CA HIS A 68 -12.11 -1.22 1.94
C HIS A 68 -13.04 -0.76 0.80
N ILE A 69 -12.47 -0.27 -0.31
CA ILE A 69 -13.24 0.16 -1.48
C ILE A 69 -14.01 -1.03 -2.08
N VAL A 70 -13.35 -2.18 -2.25
CA VAL A 70 -13.96 -3.42 -2.78
C VAL A 70 -15.09 -3.92 -1.88
N GLU A 71 -14.86 -3.99 -0.56
CA GLU A 71 -15.90 -4.41 0.40
C GLU A 71 -17.12 -3.49 0.35
N ARG A 72 -16.92 -2.17 0.23
CA ARG A 72 -18.02 -1.21 0.07
C ARG A 72 -18.79 -1.44 -1.22
N LEU A 73 -18.08 -1.63 -2.33
CA LEU A 73 -18.69 -1.91 -3.65
C LEU A 73 -19.53 -3.19 -3.60
N GLN A 74 -19.01 -4.27 -3.01
CA GLN A 74 -19.73 -5.53 -2.83
C GLN A 74 -20.99 -5.37 -1.95
N GLN A 75 -20.95 -4.47 -0.97
CA GLN A 75 -22.09 -4.16 -0.10
C GLN A 75 -23.07 -3.14 -0.71
N GLY A 76 -22.87 -2.72 -1.96
CA GLY A 76 -23.69 -1.68 -2.61
C GLY A 76 -23.58 -0.29 -1.96
N LYS A 77 -22.50 -0.04 -1.20
CA LYS A 77 -22.25 1.25 -0.53
C LYS A 77 -21.59 2.23 -1.49
N LEU A 78 -21.88 3.52 -1.29
CA LEU A 78 -21.27 4.59 -2.08
C LEU A 78 -19.76 4.67 -1.84
N VAL A 79 -18.99 4.75 -2.92
CA VAL A 79 -17.53 4.98 -2.89
C VAL A 79 -17.12 6.28 -3.61
N ARG A 80 -18.10 7.13 -3.95
CA ARG A 80 -17.84 8.49 -4.46
C ARG A 80 -16.95 9.24 -3.47
N TYR A 81 -15.96 9.97 -3.97
CA TYR A 81 -14.92 10.67 -3.22
C TYR A 81 -13.83 9.80 -2.59
N LEU A 82 -13.94 8.46 -2.62
CA LEU A 82 -12.84 7.56 -2.25
C LEU A 82 -11.95 7.20 -3.44
N VAL A 83 -12.47 7.36 -4.65
CA VAL A 83 -11.77 7.16 -5.92
C VAL A 83 -12.09 8.32 -6.87
N PRO A 84 -11.21 8.60 -7.85
CA PRO A 84 -11.52 9.57 -8.92
C PRO A 84 -12.81 9.19 -9.67
N ASP A 85 -13.58 10.18 -10.11
CA ASP A 85 -14.86 9.94 -10.80
C ASP A 85 -14.71 9.03 -12.03
N ALA A 86 -13.65 9.24 -12.84
CA ALA A 86 -13.37 8.40 -14.00
C ALA A 86 -13.11 6.91 -13.64
N VAL A 87 -12.54 6.64 -12.46
CA VAL A 87 -12.34 5.27 -11.96
C VAL A 87 -13.67 4.67 -11.51
N LEU A 88 -14.51 5.45 -10.83
CA LEU A 88 -15.85 5.02 -10.44
C LEU A 88 -16.71 4.68 -11.66
N ASP A 89 -16.72 5.54 -12.67
CA ASP A 89 -17.46 5.31 -13.92
C ASP A 89 -17.00 4.01 -14.62
N TYR A 90 -15.70 3.77 -14.62
CA TYR A 90 -15.13 2.54 -15.17
C TYR A 90 -15.59 1.30 -14.40
N ILE A 91 -15.51 1.32 -13.06
CA ILE A 91 -15.96 0.22 -12.19
C ILE A 91 -17.44 -0.11 -12.45
N MET A 92 -18.30 0.92 -12.55
CA MET A 92 -19.73 0.73 -12.80
C MET A 92 -20.02 0.20 -14.21
N THR A 93 -19.34 0.73 -15.23
CA THR A 93 -19.53 0.32 -16.63
C THR A 93 -19.10 -1.13 -16.86
N GLN A 94 -17.98 -1.52 -16.24
CA GLN A 94 -17.41 -2.87 -16.38
C GLN A 94 -17.94 -3.86 -15.32
N ARG A 95 -18.81 -3.42 -14.40
CA ARG A 95 -19.35 -4.22 -13.29
C ARG A 95 -18.25 -4.91 -12.47
N LEU A 96 -17.15 -4.20 -12.22
CA LEU A 96 -16.06 -4.72 -11.41
C LEU A 96 -16.45 -4.72 -9.93
N TYR A 97 -16.09 -5.77 -9.21
CA TYR A 97 -16.29 -5.88 -7.76
C TYR A 97 -17.75 -5.84 -7.28
N THR A 98 -18.72 -5.85 -8.19
CA THR A 98 -20.12 -6.14 -7.85
C THR A 98 -20.20 -7.64 -7.63
N GLY A 99 -20.54 -8.09 -6.42
CA GLY A 99 -20.71 -9.51 -6.16
C GLY A 99 -21.67 -10.11 -7.19
N ASP A 100 -21.32 -11.26 -7.77
CA ASP A 100 -22.25 -12.00 -8.60
C ASP A 100 -23.49 -12.28 -7.74
N ALA A 101 -24.60 -11.64 -8.09
CA ALA A 101 -25.90 -12.01 -7.57
C ALA A 101 -26.22 -13.40 -8.15
N SER A 102 -25.82 -14.44 -7.43
CA SER A 102 -26.46 -15.76 -7.50
C SER A 102 -27.72 -15.76 -6.63
#